data_AF-A0A2E4QSV3-F1
#
_entry.id   AF-A0A2E4QSV3-F1
#
_cell.length_a   1.000
_cell.length_b   1.000
_cell.length_c   1.000
_cell.angle_alpha   90.00
_cell.angle_beta   90.00
_cell.angle_gamma   90.00
#
_symmetry.space_group_name_H-M   'P 1'
#
loop_
_entity.id
_entity.type
_entity.pdbx_description
1 polymer ?
#
loop_
_entity_poly.entity_id
_entity_poly.type
_entity_poly.pdbx_seq_one_letter_code
_entity_poly.pdbx_strand_id
1 'polypeptide(L)'
;MTRFLQSDDRPEGHKLEDILLTLRSDIIKRCDRISMDRRPEAIHVLNNNVQILKLMSEAIELALDSTRTLDRSFGKSHAGEGGKPRIGVLDEDAA
;
A
#
# COMPACT_ATOMS: atom_id res chain seq x y z
N MET A 1 11.08 12.33 3.40
CA MET A 1 11.20 11.10 4.21
C MET A 1 9.84 10.48 4.45
N THR A 2 9.66 9.22 4.06
CA THR A 2 8.42 8.46 4.30
C THR A 2 8.52 7.64 5.59
N ARG A 3 7.50 7.72 6.44
CA ARG A 3 7.52 7.06 7.76
C ARG A 3 7.22 5.55 7.72
N PHE A 4 6.84 4.98 6.59
CA PHE A 4 6.46 3.56 6.51
C PHE A 4 6.98 2.88 5.25
N LEU A 5 7.02 3.64 4.16
CA LEU A 5 7.45 3.14 2.86
C LEU A 5 8.98 3.08 2.77
N GLN A 6 9.45 2.11 1.98
CA GLN A 6 10.86 2.01 1.64
C GLN A 6 11.32 3.25 0.87
N SER A 7 12.42 3.82 1.32
CA SER A 7 13.08 5.00 0.73
C SER A 7 14.57 4.98 1.06
N ASP A 8 15.34 5.91 0.50
CA ASP A 8 16.79 5.98 0.72
C ASP A 8 17.14 6.18 2.21
N ASP A 9 16.33 6.98 2.91
CA ASP A 9 16.43 7.22 4.35
C ASP A 9 15.87 6.08 5.21
N ARG A 10 15.20 5.10 4.58
CA ARG A 10 14.55 3.99 5.26
C ARG A 10 14.55 2.72 4.41
N PRO A 11 15.72 2.08 4.23
CA PRO A 11 15.86 0.89 3.39
C PRO A 11 15.04 -0.31 3.92
N GLU A 12 14.73 -0.35 5.20
CA GLU A 12 13.90 -1.37 5.86
C GLU A 12 12.39 -1.06 5.83
N GLY A 13 11.96 0.01 5.16
CA GLY A 13 10.56 0.32 4.95
C GLY A 13 9.84 -0.74 4.10
N HIS A 14 8.50 -0.69 4.11
CA HIS A 14 7.67 -1.65 3.36
C HIS A 14 7.34 -1.14 1.96
N LYS A 15 7.03 -2.05 1.04
CA LYS A 15 6.35 -1.67 -0.19
C LYS A 15 4.92 -1.26 0.10
N LEU A 16 4.35 -0.38 -0.72
CA LEU A 16 2.99 0.10 -0.54
C LEU A 16 1.98 -1.05 -0.64
N GLU A 17 2.15 -1.92 -1.64
CA GLU A 17 1.30 -3.09 -1.85
C GLU A 17 1.28 -4.03 -0.63
N ASP A 18 2.41 -4.21 0.06
CA ASP A 18 2.50 -5.08 1.24
C ASP A 18 1.72 -4.51 2.42
N ILE A 19 1.80 -3.19 2.64
CA ILE A 19 1.01 -2.50 3.68
C ILE A 19 -0.48 -2.61 3.35
N LEU A 20 -0.87 -2.34 2.11
CA LEU A 20 -2.27 -2.38 1.70
C LEU A 20 -2.85 -3.80 1.80
N LEU A 21 -2.09 -4.83 1.41
CA LEU A 21 -2.48 -6.23 1.58
C LEU A 21 -2.71 -6.60 3.05
N THR A 22 -1.81 -6.15 3.92
CA THR A 22 -1.91 -6.37 5.37
C THR A 22 -3.14 -5.69 5.95
N LEU A 23 -3.36 -4.41 5.60
CA LEU A 23 -4.52 -3.65 6.05
C LEU A 23 -5.84 -4.27 5.56
N ARG A 24 -5.88 -4.76 4.31
CA ARG A 24 -7.05 -5.45 3.76
C ARG A 24 -7.42 -6.67 4.58
N SER A 25 -6.43 -7.48 4.97
CA SER A 25 -6.62 -8.65 5.82
C SER A 25 -7.24 -8.28 7.18
N ASP A 26 -6.76 -7.21 7.81
CA ASP A 26 -7.27 -6.78 9.11
C ASP A 26 -8.70 -6.20 9.03
N ILE A 27 -9.05 -5.52 7.95
CA ILE A 27 -10.43 -5.05 7.74
C ILE A 27 -11.37 -6.24 7.51
N ILE A 28 -10.96 -7.27 6.76
CA ILE A 28 -11.75 -8.49 6.58
C ILE A 28 -12.05 -9.15 7.94
N LYS A 29 -11.04 -9.28 8.81
CA LYS A 29 -11.25 -9.82 10.17
C LYS A 29 -12.23 -8.98 11.00
N ARG A 30 -12.26 -7.65 10.80
CA ARG A 30 -13.24 -6.77 11.47
C ARG A 30 -14.64 -6.96 10.92
N CYS A 31 -14.79 -7.10 9.60
CA CYS A 31 -16.08 -7.39 8.96
C CYS A 31 -16.65 -8.72 9.46
N ASP A 32 -15.83 -9.76 9.54
CA ASP A 32 -16.22 -11.09 10.03
C ASP A 32 -16.87 -11.01 11.42
N ARG A 33 -16.24 -10.28 12.34
CA ARG A 33 -16.71 -10.08 13.72
C ARG A 33 -18.08 -9.39 13.86
N ILE A 34 -18.50 -8.62 12.86
CA ILE A 34 -19.79 -7.87 12.88
C ILE A 34 -20.77 -8.37 11.82
N SER A 35 -20.43 -9.42 11.08
CA SER A 35 -21.18 -9.89 9.90
C SER A 35 -22.63 -10.27 10.19
N MET A 36 -22.91 -10.74 11.41
CA MET A 36 -24.25 -11.17 11.85
C MET A 36 -24.89 -10.21 12.86
N ASP A 37 -24.25 -9.08 13.16
CA ASP A 37 -24.80 -8.07 14.07
C ASP A 37 -25.86 -7.23 13.34
N ARG A 38 -27.12 -7.38 13.77
CA ARG A 38 -28.28 -6.74 13.14
C ARG A 38 -28.56 -5.32 13.62
N ARG A 39 -27.76 -4.79 14.55
CA ARG A 39 -27.91 -3.40 15.01
C ARG A 39 -27.64 -2.45 13.84
N PRO A 40 -28.43 -1.37 13.66
CA PRO A 40 -28.25 -0.44 12.54
C PRO A 40 -26.83 0.14 12.42
N GLU A 41 -26.17 0.38 13.56
CA GLU A 41 -24.80 0.88 13.63
C GLU A 41 -23.80 -0.13 13.07
N ALA A 42 -23.98 -1.42 13.39
CA ALA A 42 -23.12 -2.49 12.90
C ALA A 42 -23.28 -2.69 11.39
N ILE A 43 -24.53 -2.66 10.90
CA ILE A 43 -24.83 -2.70 9.46
C ILE A 43 -24.18 -1.52 8.73
N HIS A 44 -24.28 -0.32 9.28
CA HIS A 44 -23.65 0.87 8.70
C HIS A 44 -22.12 0.74 8.61
N VAL A 45 -21.47 0.31 9.70
CA VAL A 45 -20.01 0.09 9.72
C VAL A 45 -19.60 -1.02 8.75
N LEU A 46 -20.36 -2.12 8.67
CA LEU A 46 -20.09 -3.19 7.72
C LEU A 46 -20.16 -2.70 6.27
N ASN A 47 -21.20 -1.93 5.92
CA ASN A 47 -21.35 -1.34 4.59
C ASN A 47 -20.16 -0.42 4.24
N ASN A 48 -19.72 0.42 5.17
CA ASN A 48 -18.55 1.27 4.97
C ASN A 48 -17.28 0.44 4.76
N ASN A 49 -17.07 -0.61 5.56
CA ASN A 49 -15.90 -1.48 5.42
C ASN A 49 -15.91 -2.23 4.08
N VAL A 50 -17.06 -2.68 3.60
CA VAL A 50 -17.19 -3.30 2.25
C VAL A 50 -16.76 -2.31 1.16
N GLN A 51 -17.18 -1.05 1.26
CA GLN A 51 -16.75 -0.01 0.31
C GLN A 51 -15.25 0.29 0.41
N ILE A 52 -14.70 0.34 1.62
CA ILE A 52 -13.25 0.51 1.84
C ILE A 52 -12.48 -0.67 1.24
N LEU A 53 -12.95 -1.90 1.41
CA LEU A 53 -12.30 -3.10 0.84
C LEU A 53 -12.27 -3.08 -0.69
N LYS A 54 -13.32 -2.53 -1.33
CA LYS A 54 -13.33 -2.30 -2.77
C LYS A 54 -12.23 -1.34 -3.19
N LEU A 55 -12.21 -0.14 -2.59
CA LEU A 55 -11.18 0.89 -2.88
C LEU A 55 -9.77 0.38 -2.60
N MET A 56 -9.60 -0.42 -1.55
CA MET A 56 -8.31 -1.01 -1.21
C MET A 56 -7.85 -2.01 -2.25
N SER A 57 -8.76 -2.78 -2.84
CA SER A 57 -8.43 -3.70 -3.92
C SER A 57 -7.99 -2.94 -5.18
N GLU A 58 -8.66 -1.83 -5.52
CA GLU A 58 -8.24 -0.94 -6.62
C GLU A 58 -6.86 -0.32 -6.34
N ALA A 59 -6.61 0.15 -5.12
CA ALA A 59 -5.31 0.71 -4.73
C ALA A 59 -4.17 -0.32 -4.79
N ILE A 60 -4.43 -1.58 -4.39
CA ILE A 60 -3.45 -2.67 -4.47
C ILE A 60 -3.09 -2.95 -5.94
N GLU A 61 -4.08 -3.02 -6.83
CA GLU A 61 -3.80 -3.26 -8.26
C GLU A 61 -2.99 -2.11 -8.87
N LEU A 62 -3.31 -0.86 -8.53
CA LEU A 62 -2.53 0.31 -8.97
C LEU A 62 -1.09 0.28 -8.43
N ALA A 63 -0.89 -0.11 -7.18
CA ALA A 63 0.44 -0.23 -6.59
C ALA A 63 1.26 -1.34 -7.27
N LEU A 64 0.65 -2.51 -7.50
CA LEU A 64 1.30 -3.62 -8.21
C LEU A 64 1.62 -3.26 -9.66
N ASP A 65 0.72 -2.57 -10.36
CA ASP A 65 0.97 -2.10 -11.73
C ASP A 65 2.10 -1.07 -11.79
N SER A 66 2.18 -0.18 -10.80
CA SER A 66 3.30 0.76 -10.66
C SER A 66 4.62 0.01 -10.48
N THR A 67 4.66 -0.99 -9.58
CA THR A 67 5.84 -1.84 -9.38
C THR A 67 6.23 -2.56 -10.67
N ARG A 68 5.27 -3.18 -11.38
CA ARG A 68 5.51 -3.85 -12.67
C ARG A 68 6.03 -2.89 -13.74
N THR A 69 5.51 -1.67 -13.80
CA THR A 69 5.94 -0.64 -14.75
C THR A 69 7.38 -0.22 -14.51
N LEU A 70 7.76 -0.03 -13.25
CA LEU A 70 9.14 0.29 -12.88
C LEU A 70 10.08 -0.89 -13.13
N ASP A 71 9.67 -2.10 -12.76
CA ASP A 71 10.46 -3.32 -13.00
C ASP A 71 10.69 -3.56 -14.50
N ARG A 72 9.68 -3.30 -15.35
CA ARG A 72 9.80 -3.42 -16.80
C ARG A 72 10.73 -2.36 -17.39
N SER A 73 10.63 -1.11 -16.92
CA SER A 73 11.35 0.02 -17.52
C SER A 73 12.79 0.14 -17.04
N PHE A 74 13.06 -0.21 -15.78
CA PHE A 74 14.34 0.06 -15.11
C PHE A 74 14.95 -1.18 -14.45
N GLY A 75 14.28 -2.33 -14.50
CA GLY A 75 14.67 -3.52 -13.75
C GLY A 75 14.23 -3.46 -12.29
N LYS A 76 14.60 -4.51 -11.55
CA LYS A 76 14.25 -4.66 -10.13
C LYS A 76 14.82 -3.49 -9.31
N SER A 77 14.10 -3.10 -8.27
CA SER A 77 14.59 -2.11 -7.32
C SER A 77 15.83 -2.63 -6.57
N HIS A 78 16.89 -1.82 -6.53
CA HIS A 78 18.07 -2.02 -5.69
C HIS A 78 18.20 -0.94 -4.60
N ALA A 79 17.16 -0.13 -4.37
CA ALA A 79 17.20 0.97 -3.40
C ALA A 79 17.50 0.49 -1.96
N GLY A 80 16.96 -0.68 -1.57
CA GLY A 80 17.27 -1.30 -0.27
C GLY A 80 18.72 -1.80 -0.11
N GLU A 81 19.49 -1.84 -1.20
CA GLU A 81 20.92 -2.25 -1.22
C GLU A 81 21.85 -1.03 -1.37
N GLY A 82 21.32 0.20 -1.27
CA GLY A 82 22.06 1.44 -1.50
C GLY A 82 22.15 1.85 -2.98
N GLY A 83 21.36 1.22 -3.86
CA GLY A 83 21.22 1.65 -5.26
C GLY A 83 20.43 2.95 -5.38
N LYS A 84 20.65 3.71 -6.46
CA LYS A 84 19.91 4.96 -6.71
C LYS A 84 18.41 4.69 -6.92
N PRO A 85 17.52 5.63 -6.53
CA PRO A 85 16.10 5.58 -6.89
C PRO A 85 15.90 5.41 -8.40
N ARG A 86 14.90 4.63 -8.79
CA ARG A 86 14.56 4.39 -10.21
C ARG A 86 13.90 5.61 -10.86
N ILE A 87 13.14 6.37 -10.07
CA ILE A 87 12.46 7.60 -10.45
C ILE A 87 12.49 8.56 -9.25
N GLY A 88 12.34 9.86 -9.53
CA GLY A 88 12.45 10.93 -8.53
C GLY A 88 13.58 11.90 -8.90
N VAL A 89 13.49 13.14 -8.41
CA VAL A 89 14.55 14.14 -8.50
C VAL A 89 15.39 14.01 -7.23
N LEU A 90 16.71 13.87 -7.37
CA LEU A 90 17.60 13.89 -6.21
C LEU A 90 17.71 15.33 -5.72
N ASP A 91 17.79 15.56 -4.42
CA ASP A 91 17.95 16.92 -3.87
C ASP A 91 19.22 17.62 -4.42
N GLU A 92 20.20 16.85 -4.90
CA GLU A 92 21.41 17.34 -5.59
C GLU A 92 21.13 17.93 -6.99
N ASP A 93 20.06 17.53 -7.66
CA ASP A 93 19.66 18.03 -8.99
C ASP A 93 18.83 19.34 -8.89
N ALA A 94 18.48 19.78 -7.68
CA ALA A 94 17.68 20.98 -7.42
C ALA A 94 18.52 22.23 -7.12
N ALA A 95 19.84 22.16 -7.27
CA ALA A 95 20.82 23.23 -7.02
C ALA A 95 21.41 23.81 -8.31
#